data_AF-A0A183M957-F1
#
_entry.id   AF-A0A183M957-F1
#
_cell.length_a   1.000
_cell.length_b   1.000
_cell.length_c   1.000
_cell.angle_alpha   90.00
_cell.angle_beta   90.00
_cell.angle_gamma   90.00
#
_symmetry.space_group_name_H-M   'P 1'
#
loop_
_entity.id
_entity.type
_entity.pdbx_description
1 polymer ?
#
loop_
_entity_poly.entity_id
_entity_poly.type
_entity_poly.pdbx_seq_one_letter_code
_entity_poly.pdbx_strand_id
1 'polypeptide(L)'
;MRFRNDHGEILAVVDWNQKLSFYQLCGRQTGKDYLLGYDPCNITWFGNKYESLAICGSNKMCQLYNNEGVRLACINKQQSWIWCCCTRNGYNQIVSNYLFFI
;
A
#
# COMPACT_ATOMS: atom_id res chain seq x y z
N MET A 1 -3.60 7.16 -3.14
CA MET A 1 -2.84 7.45 -4.38
C MET A 1 -1.44 7.92 -4.00
N ARG A 2 -0.36 7.23 -4.41
CA ARG A 2 1.03 7.70 -4.21
C ARG A 2 1.90 7.42 -5.44
N PHE A 3 2.69 8.42 -5.83
CA PHE A 3 3.48 8.47 -7.07
C PHE A 3 4.95 8.08 -6.84
N ARG A 4 5.63 7.67 -7.92
CA ARG A 4 7.10 7.50 -7.99
C ARG A 4 7.63 8.08 -9.30
N ASN A 5 8.82 8.67 -9.26
CA ASN A 5 9.68 8.94 -10.43
C ASN A 5 10.95 8.06 -10.35
N ASP A 6 11.40 7.52 -11.49
CA ASP A 6 12.79 7.15 -11.85
C ASP A 6 12.96 5.85 -12.69
N HIS A 7 12.04 4.89 -12.70
CA HIS A 7 12.22 3.66 -13.52
C HIS A 7 10.96 3.09 -14.18
N GLY A 8 9.91 3.89 -14.29
CA GLY A 8 8.61 3.43 -14.78
C GLY A 8 7.54 4.16 -14.00
N GLU A 9 6.80 4.99 -14.72
CA GLU A 9 5.76 5.89 -14.25
C GLU A 9 4.53 5.12 -13.75
N ILE A 10 4.67 4.32 -12.68
CA ILE A 10 3.59 3.49 -12.14
C ILE A 10 2.96 4.16 -10.91
N LEU A 11 1.65 4.32 -10.99
CA LEU A 11 0.77 4.69 -9.91
C LEU A 11 0.08 3.45 -9.34
N ALA A 12 0.30 3.18 -8.06
CA ALA A 12 -0.50 2.21 -7.31
C ALA A 12 -1.72 2.89 -6.68
N VAL A 13 -2.89 2.31 -6.92
CA VAL A 13 -4.18 2.80 -6.42
C VAL A 13 -4.83 1.69 -5.62
N VAL A 14 -5.38 2.07 -4.47
CA VAL A 14 -6.25 1.22 -3.66
C VAL A 14 -7.57 1.94 -3.45
N ASP A 15 -8.67 1.20 -3.46
CA ASP A 15 -10.02 1.74 -3.30
C ASP A 15 -10.88 0.89 -2.35
N TRP A 16 -12.05 1.40 -1.98
CA TRP A 16 -12.99 0.70 -1.10
C TRP A 16 -13.84 -0.37 -1.79
N ASN A 17 -13.59 -0.62 -3.08
CA ASN A 17 -14.00 -1.89 -3.69
C ASN A 17 -13.01 -3.02 -3.36
N GLN A 18 -12.08 -2.76 -2.43
CA GLN A 18 -11.08 -3.70 -1.91
C GLN A 18 -10.11 -4.16 -2.99
N LYS A 19 -9.75 -3.24 -3.90
CA LYS A 19 -8.85 -3.52 -5.02
C LYS A 19 -7.53 -2.77 -4.87
N LEU A 20 -6.46 -3.43 -5.31
CA LEU A 20 -5.19 -2.82 -5.68
C LEU A 20 -5.07 -2.88 -7.20
N SER A 21 -4.79 -1.74 -7.81
CA SER A 21 -4.63 -1.59 -9.27
C SER A 21 -3.42 -0.72 -9.57
N PHE A 22 -2.78 -0.97 -10.72
CA PHE A 22 -1.60 -0.24 -11.17
C PHE A 22 -1.90 0.50 -12.46
N TYR A 23 -1.43 1.73 -12.56
CA TYR A 23 -1.66 2.60 -13.73
C TYR A 23 -0.35 3.24 -14.17
N GLN A 24 -0.20 3.48 -15.47
CA GLN A 24 0.80 4.40 -15.98
C GLN A 24 0.37 5.84 -15.71
N LEU A 25 1.30 6.81 -15.68
CA LEU A 25 0.94 8.23 -15.50
C LEU A 25 0.03 8.79 -16.60
N CYS A 26 0.02 8.18 -17.79
CA CYS A 26 -0.94 8.49 -18.84
C CYS A 26 -2.38 8.00 -18.55
N GLY A 27 -2.62 7.35 -17.40
CA GLY A 27 -3.92 6.83 -16.98
C GLY A 27 -4.23 5.41 -17.46
N ARG A 28 -3.34 4.79 -18.25
CA ARG A 28 -3.54 3.41 -18.71
C ARG A 28 -3.30 2.40 -17.59
N GLN A 29 -4.28 1.54 -17.30
CA GLN A 29 -4.09 0.45 -16.35
C GLN A 29 -3.03 -0.54 -16.85
N THR A 30 -2.20 -1.02 -15.92
CA THR A 30 -1.21 -2.06 -16.12
C THR A 30 -1.62 -3.30 -15.31
N GLY A 31 -1.70 -4.45 -16.00
CA GLY A 31 -2.12 -5.70 -15.36
C GLY A 31 -3.62 -5.73 -15.01
N LYS A 32 -3.97 -6.60 -14.07
CA LYS A 32 -5.34 -6.79 -13.56
C LYS A 32 -5.52 -6.14 -12.19
N ASP A 33 -6.76 -6.10 -11.71
CA ASP A 33 -7.05 -5.77 -10.32
C ASP A 33 -6.69 -6.94 -9.39
N TYR A 34 -6.19 -6.60 -8.20
CA TYR A 34 -5.89 -7.54 -7.13
C TYR A 34 -6.84 -7.33 -5.96
N LEU A 35 -7.57 -8.37 -5.56
CA LEU A 35 -8.48 -8.29 -4.42
C LEU A 35 -7.70 -8.34 -3.10
N LEU A 36 -7.94 -7.35 -2.24
CA LEU A 36 -7.35 -7.23 -0.92
C LEU A 36 -8.15 -7.98 0.15
N GLY A 37 -9.48 -8.02 0.00
CA GLY A 37 -10.40 -8.61 0.99
C GLY A 37 -10.59 -7.78 2.25
N TYR A 38 -10.24 -6.49 2.19
CA TYR A 38 -10.47 -5.49 3.24
C TYR A 38 -10.48 -4.10 2.62
N ASP A 39 -11.03 -3.13 3.35
CA ASP A 39 -11.10 -1.74 2.93
C ASP A 39 -9.75 -1.07 3.21
N PRO A 40 -8.97 -0.72 2.17
CA PRO A 40 -7.68 -0.10 2.35
C PRO A 40 -7.87 1.38 2.75
N CYS A 41 -7.12 1.82 3.75
CA CYS A 41 -7.12 3.21 4.19
C CYS A 41 -5.91 3.97 3.66
N ASN A 42 -4.77 3.30 3.46
CA ASN A 42 -3.57 3.94 2.92
C ASN A 42 -2.65 2.98 2.16
N ILE A 43 -1.85 3.56 1.27
CA ILE A 43 -0.82 2.88 0.47
C ILE A 43 0.42 3.77 0.36
N THR A 44 1.60 3.16 0.50
CA THR A 44 2.88 3.83 0.28
C THR A 44 3.92 2.88 -0.31
N TRP A 45 4.81 3.39 -1.14
CA TRP A 45 5.96 2.62 -1.63
C TRP A 45 7.00 2.43 -0.52
N PHE A 46 7.62 1.26 -0.49
CA PHE A 46 8.60 0.81 0.49
C PHE A 46 9.78 0.05 -0.16
N GLY A 47 10.92 0.06 0.52
CA GLY A 47 12.13 -0.65 0.12
C GLY A 47 13.09 0.19 -0.72
N ASN A 48 14.30 -0.35 -0.90
CA ASN A 48 15.29 0.26 -1.77
C ASN A 48 14.75 0.29 -3.19
N LYS A 49 14.84 1.44 -3.85
CA LYS A 49 14.24 1.65 -5.17
C LYS A 49 12.74 1.32 -5.22
N TYR A 50 12.00 1.47 -4.13
CA TYR A 50 10.52 1.39 -4.12
C TYR A 50 9.97 0.11 -4.79
N GLU A 51 10.57 -1.04 -4.50
CA GLU A 51 10.22 -2.34 -5.11
C GLU A 51 8.94 -2.97 -4.51
N SER A 52 8.52 -2.48 -3.35
CA SER A 52 7.37 -2.99 -2.61
C SER A 52 6.39 -1.88 -2.27
N LEU A 53 5.17 -2.29 -1.93
CA LEU A 53 4.08 -1.45 -1.44
C LEU A 53 3.73 -1.87 -0.03
N ALA A 54 3.50 -0.91 0.86
CA ALA A 54 2.85 -1.13 2.13
C ALA A 54 1.40 -0.64 2.03
N ILE A 55 0.44 -1.50 2.37
CA ILE A 55 -0.99 -1.19 2.37
C ILE A 55 -1.53 -1.46 3.78
N CYS A 56 -2.34 -0.56 4.31
CA CYS A 56 -3.02 -0.75 5.58
C CYS A 56 -4.52 -0.46 5.47
N GLY A 57 -5.32 -0.99 6.40
CA GLY A 57 -6.76 -0.74 6.38
C GLY A 57 -7.57 -1.43 7.46
N SER A 58 -8.81 -1.77 7.10
CA SER A 58 -9.84 -2.31 8.01
C SER A 58 -9.53 -3.70 8.57
N ASN A 59 -8.63 -4.44 7.92
CA ASN A 59 -8.09 -5.71 8.42
C ASN A 59 -7.17 -5.56 9.65
N LYS A 60 -6.95 -4.32 10.13
CA LYS A 60 -6.11 -4.01 11.29
C LYS A 60 -4.65 -4.39 11.09
N MET A 61 -4.19 -4.46 9.85
CA MET A 61 -2.84 -4.86 9.49
C MET A 61 -2.22 -3.85 8.53
N CYS A 62 -0.89 -3.71 8.60
CA CYS A 62 -0.10 -3.15 7.51
C CYS A 62 0.65 -4.31 6.84
N GLN A 63 0.46 -4.47 5.53
CA GLN A 63 0.93 -5.60 4.74
C GLN A 63 1.82 -5.11 3.60
N LEU A 64 2.87 -5.87 3.31
CA LEU A 64 3.74 -5.64 2.17
C LEU A 64 3.27 -6.42 0.95
N TYR A 65 3.35 -5.79 -0.21
CA TYR A 65 3.07 -6.34 -1.53
C TYR A 65 4.22 -6.03 -2.47
N ASN A 66 4.48 -6.88 -3.46
CA ASN A 66 5.38 -6.53 -4.57
C ASN A 66 4.64 -5.68 -5.63
N ASN A 67 5.39 -5.24 -6.64
CA ASN A 67 4.88 -4.51 -7.82
C ASN A 67 3.94 -5.33 -8.72
N GLU A 68 3.79 -6.62 -8.47
CA GLU A 68 2.87 -7.52 -9.17
C GLU A 68 1.61 -7.82 -8.34
N GLY A 69 1.37 -7.08 -7.24
CA GLY A 69 0.20 -7.23 -6.39
C GLY A 69 0.19 -8.48 -5.51
N VAL A 70 1.31 -9.20 -5.41
CA VAL A 70 1.46 -10.38 -4.54
C VAL A 70 1.77 -9.93 -3.11
N ARG A 71 1.00 -10.42 -2.14
CA ARG A 71 1.24 -10.17 -0.71
C ARG A 71 2.49 -10.92 -0.24
N LEU A 72 3.46 -10.18 0.29
CA LEU A 72 4.73 -10.70 0.78
C LEU A 72 4.69 -11.00 2.29
N ALA A 73 4.23 -10.06 3.10
CA ALA A 73 4.31 -10.18 4.56
C ALA A 73 3.29 -9.28 5.29
N CYS A 74 3.09 -9.54 6.59
CA CYS A 74 2.43 -8.62 7.51
C CYS A 74 3.50 -7.97 8.39
N ILE A 75 3.59 -6.63 8.36
CA ILE A 75 4.65 -5.88 9.08
C ILE A 75 4.14 -5.16 10.32
N ASN A 76 2.82 -4.97 10.43
CA ASN A 76 2.20 -4.37 11.61
C ASN A 76 0.80 -4.97 11.81
N LYS A 77 0.40 -5.21 13.06
CA LYS A 77 -0.94 -5.61 13.47
C LYS A 77 -1.42 -4.70 14.60
N GLN A 78 -2.67 -4.29 14.54
CA GLN A 78 -3.30 -3.40 15.51
C GLN A 78 -4.65 -3.95 15.98
N GLN A 79 -5.22 -3.33 17.01
CA GLN A 79 -6.52 -3.73 17.56
C GLN A 79 -7.71 -3.07 16.83
N SER A 80 -7.44 -2.02 16.07
CA SER A 80 -8.40 -1.22 15.29
C SER A 80 -7.88 -1.00 13.86
N TRP A 81 -8.69 -0.33 13.04
CA TRP A 81 -8.30 0.05 11.68
C TRP A 81 -7.03 0.88 11.70
N ILE A 82 -6.13 0.59 10.77
CA ILE A 82 -4.94 1.41 10.54
C ILE A 82 -5.29 2.39 9.44
N TRP A 83 -5.39 3.67 9.79
CA TRP A 83 -5.84 4.72 8.87
C TRP A 83 -4.75 5.17 7.91
N CYS A 84 -3.51 5.22 8.39
CA CYS A 84 -2.38 5.74 7.63
C CYS A 84 -1.13 4.88 7.88
N CYS A 85 -0.34 4.67 6.82
CA CYS A 85 1.03 4.20 6.93
C CYS A 85 1.95 5.13 6.14
N CYS A 86 3.19 5.30 6.58
CA CYS A 86 4.15 6.11 5.86
C CYS A 86 5.55 5.52 5.99
N THR A 87 6.30 5.57 4.89
CA THR A 87 7.72 5.22 4.86
C THR A 87 8.56 6.45 5.17
N ARG A 88 9.66 6.24 5.89
CA ARG A 88 10.69 7.28 6.05
C ARG A 88 11.72 7.11 4.93
N ASN A 89 11.83 8.10 4.05
CA ASN A 89 12.77 8.07 2.93
C ASN A 89 14.20 7.77 3.42
N GLY A 90 14.86 6.78 2.80
CA GLY A 90 16.21 6.34 3.16
C GLY A 90 16.31 5.40 4.36
N TYR A 91 15.19 5.03 4.99
CA TYR A 91 15.17 4.10 6.13
C TYR A 91 14.21 2.94 5.90
N ASN A 92 14.57 1.77 6.41
CA ASN A 92 13.70 0.58 6.41
C ASN A 92 12.68 0.64 7.56
N GLN A 93 11.89 1.72 7.61
CA GLN A 93 10.92 1.98 8.68
C GLN A 93 9.56 2.37 8.11
N ILE A 94 8.51 1.81 8.69
CA ILE A 94 7.11 2.14 8.40
C ILE A 94 6.44 2.55 9.71
N VAL A 95 5.88 3.76 9.71
CA VAL A 95 5.04 4.26 10.81
C VAL A 95 3.59 4.05 10.44
N SER A 96 2.78 3.57 11.37
CA SER A 96 1.34 3.35 11.19
C SER A 96 0.56 4.07 12.28
N ASN A 97 -0.51 4.78 11.89
CA ASN A 97 -1.43 5.42 12.82
C ASN A 97 -2.75 4.65 12.86
N TYR A 98 -3.22 4.36 14.07
CA TYR A 98 -4.53 3.75 14.33
C TYR A 98 -5.18 4.51 15.49
N LEU A 99 -6.49 4.66 15.43
CA LEU A 99 -7.27 5.16 16.56
C LEU A 99 -7.93 3.97 17.26
N PHE A 100 -7.74 3.92 18.58
CA PHE A 100 -8.49 3.02 19.45
C PHE A 100 -9.59 3.86 20.12
N PHE A 101 -10.85 3.60 19.76
CA PHE A 101 -11.98 4.10 20.55
C PHE A 101 -12.09 3.15 21.75
N ILE A 102 -11.70 3.66 22.93
CA ILE A 102 -11.93 3.03 24.24
C ILE A 102 -13.41 3.06 24.59
#